data_AF-A0A534BXZ3-F1
#
_entry.id   AF-A0A534BXZ3-F1
#
_cell.length_a   1.000
_cell.length_b   1.000
_cell.length_c   1.000
_cell.angle_alpha   90.00
_cell.angle_beta   90.00
_cell.angle_gamma   90.00
#
_symmetry.space_group_name_H-M   'P 1'
#
loop_
_entity.id
_entity.type
_entity.pdbx_description
1 polymer ?
#
loop_
_entity_poly.entity_id
_entity_poly.type
_entity_poly.pdbx_seq_one_letter_code
_entity_poly.pdbx_strand_id
1 'polypeptide(L)'
;LDTLTLSFALERMREWLGPDDPIVRSLLAKDSPDMLAARLVNGSQLADPKLRQRLWDGGAAALEAAHDPMIEFARSVDAPARAVRKRYEDEVEAPVDAAAEKIARARFRVYGTSVPPDATFTLRLNVGTVQGWKEDGHEVEPFTRLARLFERATGQEPFRIPDSWLRVQGALDRETRFDLSTSNDIVGGNSGSPLIDTGGRLVGLMFDGNIHSIAGSFWFDPELNRAVAVDPAIMFEALRKVYQADGLLAELGRR
;
A
#
# COMPACT_ATOMS: atom_id res chain seq x y z
N LEU A 1 -14.94 -10.09 13.38
CA LEU A 1 -14.01 -10.09 12.22
C LEU A 1 -12.96 -11.17 12.41
N ASP A 2 -12.23 -11.18 13.53
CA ASP A 2 -11.15 -12.13 13.82
C ASP A 2 -11.53 -13.61 13.63
N THR A 3 -12.69 -14.04 14.14
CA THR A 3 -13.18 -15.41 13.92
C THR A 3 -13.36 -15.75 12.45
N LEU A 4 -13.91 -14.82 11.66
CA LEU A 4 -14.14 -15.02 10.23
C LEU A 4 -12.80 -15.11 9.47
N THR A 5 -11.87 -14.20 9.76
CA THR A 5 -10.54 -14.17 9.13
C THR A 5 -9.74 -15.43 9.46
N LEU A 6 -9.75 -15.86 10.73
CA LEU A 6 -9.04 -17.08 11.14
C LEU A 6 -9.67 -18.34 10.54
N SER A 7 -11.01 -18.42 10.50
CA SER A 7 -11.69 -19.55 9.85
C SER A 7 -11.33 -19.64 8.37
N PHE A 8 -11.40 -18.51 7.65
CA PHE A 8 -11.00 -18.46 6.25
C PHE A 8 -9.54 -18.89 6.04
N ALA A 9 -8.61 -18.43 6.89
CA ALA A 9 -7.21 -18.85 6.81
C ALA A 9 -7.03 -20.36 7.03
N LEU A 10 -7.73 -20.95 8.00
CA LEU A 10 -7.70 -22.39 8.28
C LEU A 10 -8.32 -23.20 7.12
N GLU A 11 -9.39 -22.70 6.51
CA GLU A 11 -9.98 -23.30 5.31
C GLU A 11 -9.01 -23.27 4.13
N ARG A 12 -8.34 -22.13 3.90
CA ARG A 12 -7.33 -21.99 2.84
C ARG A 12 -6.13 -22.90 3.04
N MET A 13 -5.65 -23.03 4.26
CA MET A 13 -4.60 -23.99 4.61
C MET A 13 -5.03 -25.43 4.27
N ARG A 14 -6.23 -25.84 4.67
CA ARG A 14 -6.75 -27.19 4.36
C ARG A 14 -6.89 -27.43 2.86
N GLU A 15 -7.34 -26.44 2.09
CA GLU A 15 -7.47 -26.60 0.64
C GLU A 15 -6.12 -26.66 -0.07
N TRP A 16 -5.14 -25.85 0.33
CA TRP A 16 -3.81 -25.86 -0.31
C TRP A 16 -2.95 -27.06 0.06
N LEU A 17 -2.99 -27.50 1.31
CA LEU A 17 -2.19 -28.64 1.79
C LEU A 17 -2.91 -29.99 1.60
N GLY A 18 -4.24 -29.95 1.50
CA GLY A 18 -5.08 -31.14 1.50
C GLY A 18 -5.40 -31.66 2.92
N PRO A 19 -6.46 -32.47 3.07
CA PRO A 19 -6.92 -32.96 4.37
C PRO A 19 -5.96 -33.97 5.03
N ASP A 20 -5.02 -34.53 4.25
CA ASP A 20 -4.08 -35.54 4.72
C ASP A 20 -2.76 -34.97 5.23
N ASP A 21 -2.53 -33.67 5.03
CA ASP A 21 -1.33 -33.01 5.53
C ASP A 21 -1.24 -33.13 7.07
N PRO A 22 -0.06 -33.45 7.63
CA PRO A 22 0.11 -33.60 9.07
C PRO A 22 -0.37 -32.41 9.90
N ILE A 23 -0.17 -31.17 9.44
CA ILE A 23 -0.62 -29.98 10.20
C ILE A 23 -2.14 -29.85 10.16
N VAL A 24 -2.74 -30.13 9.00
CA VAL A 24 -4.20 -30.08 8.82
C VAL A 24 -4.86 -31.14 9.68
N ARG A 25 -4.35 -32.38 9.68
CA ARG A 25 -4.83 -33.43 10.58
C ARG A 25 -4.64 -33.05 12.05
N SER A 26 -3.50 -32.49 12.43
CA SER A 26 -3.25 -32.10 13.81
C SER A 26 -4.24 -31.02 14.31
N LEU A 27 -4.59 -30.06 13.46
CA LEU A 27 -5.42 -28.92 13.85
C LEU A 27 -6.92 -29.16 13.66
N LEU A 28 -7.31 -29.87 12.59
CA LEU A 28 -8.70 -29.97 12.12
C LEU A 28 -9.25 -31.41 12.18
N ALA A 29 -8.59 -32.35 12.88
CA ALA A 29 -9.10 -33.72 13.02
C ALA A 29 -10.48 -33.79 13.71
N LYS A 30 -10.77 -32.86 14.62
CA LYS A 30 -11.99 -32.86 15.44
C LYS A 30 -12.86 -31.62 15.24
N ASP A 31 -12.28 -30.56 14.70
CA ASP A 31 -12.93 -29.27 14.54
C ASP A 31 -12.98 -28.92 13.04
N SER A 32 -14.10 -28.34 12.61
CA SER A 32 -14.09 -27.58 11.35
C SER A 32 -13.26 -26.30 11.52
N PRO A 33 -12.81 -25.65 10.42
CA PRO A 33 -12.18 -24.34 10.47
C PRO A 33 -12.97 -23.32 11.32
N ASP A 34 -14.29 -23.26 11.15
CA ASP A 34 -15.17 -22.38 11.93
C ASP A 34 -15.17 -22.71 13.43
N MET A 35 -15.27 -23.99 13.78
CA MET A 35 -15.29 -24.43 15.18
C MET A 35 -13.97 -24.12 15.88
N LEU A 36 -12.85 -24.41 15.22
CA LEU A 36 -11.52 -24.12 15.74
C LEU A 36 -11.35 -22.61 15.92
N ALA A 37 -11.66 -21.81 14.88
CA ALA A 37 -11.54 -20.36 14.93
C ALA A 37 -12.40 -19.74 16.04
N ALA A 38 -13.66 -20.17 16.18
CA ALA A 38 -14.55 -19.68 17.22
C ALA A 38 -14.02 -20.01 18.62
N ARG A 39 -13.54 -21.24 18.83
CA ARG A 39 -12.96 -21.67 20.11
C ARG A 39 -11.71 -20.86 20.47
N LEU A 40 -10.81 -20.66 19.52
CA LEU A 40 -9.57 -19.91 19.75
C LEU A 40 -9.84 -18.43 20.04
N VAL A 41 -10.67 -17.77 19.23
CA VAL A 41 -10.96 -16.33 19.40
C VAL A 41 -11.77 -16.08 20.67
N ASN A 42 -12.83 -16.84 20.93
CA ASN A 42 -13.68 -16.63 22.10
C ASN A 42 -13.01 -17.07 23.41
N GLY A 43 -12.07 -18.02 23.34
CA GLY A 43 -11.33 -18.51 24.50
C GLY A 43 -10.10 -17.68 24.86
N SER A 44 -9.63 -16.81 23.96
CA SER A 44 -8.43 -16.00 24.17
C SER A 44 -8.73 -14.75 24.99
N GLN A 45 -7.82 -14.41 25.88
CA GLN A 45 -7.77 -13.15 26.62
C GLN A 45 -6.85 -12.13 25.97
N LEU A 46 -6.19 -12.47 24.86
CA LEU A 46 -5.24 -11.60 24.17
C LEU A 46 -5.86 -10.33 23.60
N ALA A 47 -7.19 -10.18 23.58
CA ALA A 47 -7.84 -8.91 23.27
C ALA A 47 -7.48 -7.81 24.31
N ASP A 48 -7.19 -8.18 25.57
CA ASP A 48 -6.80 -7.24 26.62
C ASP A 48 -5.38 -6.69 26.39
N PRO A 49 -5.20 -5.38 26.10
CA PRO A 49 -3.87 -4.79 25.96
C PRO A 49 -3.02 -4.89 27.22
N LYS A 50 -3.62 -4.92 28.43
CA LYS A 50 -2.86 -5.06 29.67
C LYS A 50 -2.28 -6.46 29.81
N LEU A 51 -3.00 -7.49 29.38
CA LEU A 51 -2.46 -8.84 29.33
C LEU A 51 -1.28 -8.91 28.35
N ARG A 52 -1.44 -8.37 27.13
CA ARG A 52 -0.35 -8.35 26.15
C ARG A 52 0.89 -7.63 26.69
N GLN A 53 0.71 -6.50 27.38
CA GLN A 53 1.81 -5.79 28.04
C GLN A 53 2.50 -6.64 29.11
N ARG A 54 1.74 -7.33 29.98
CA ARG A 54 2.32 -8.22 31.00
C ARG A 54 3.12 -9.38 30.39
N LEU A 55 2.61 -9.97 29.31
CA LEU A 55 3.30 -11.04 28.59
C LEU A 55 4.59 -10.53 27.93
N TRP A 56 4.55 -9.33 27.36
CA TRP A 56 5.72 -8.66 26.79
C TRP A 56 6.79 -8.39 27.85
N ASP A 57 6.41 -7.75 28.96
CA ASP A 57 7.34 -7.38 30.04
C ASP A 57 7.93 -8.62 30.73
N GLY A 58 7.14 -9.70 30.85
CA GLY A 58 7.57 -10.96 31.43
C GLY A 58 8.39 -11.87 30.50
N GLY A 59 8.50 -11.52 29.22
CA GLY A 59 9.31 -12.22 28.22
C GLY A 59 9.00 -13.71 28.06
N ALA A 60 10.01 -14.49 27.69
CA ALA A 60 9.86 -15.92 27.39
C ALA A 60 9.24 -16.72 28.55
N ALA A 61 9.63 -16.44 29.80
CA ALA A 61 9.10 -17.17 30.96
C ALA A 61 7.59 -16.93 31.16
N ALA A 62 7.12 -15.69 30.98
CA ALA A 62 5.69 -15.38 31.07
C ALA A 62 4.90 -15.97 29.91
N LEU A 63 5.49 -15.98 28.70
CA LEU A 63 4.90 -16.69 27.58
C LEU A 63 4.78 -18.18 27.90
N GLU A 64 5.87 -18.90 28.19
CA GLU A 64 5.86 -20.35 28.50
C GLU A 64 4.83 -20.75 29.56
N ALA A 65 4.63 -19.93 30.60
CA ALA A 65 3.63 -20.17 31.64
C ALA A 65 2.17 -19.85 31.23
N ALA A 66 1.95 -19.22 30.08
CA ALA A 66 0.64 -18.83 29.60
C ALA A 66 -0.09 -19.99 28.89
N HIS A 67 -1.36 -20.18 29.28
CA HIS A 67 -2.28 -21.20 28.76
C HIS A 67 -3.46 -20.58 27.99
N ASP A 68 -3.21 -19.48 27.30
CA ASP A 68 -4.20 -18.86 26.42
C ASP A 68 -4.38 -19.72 25.15
N PRO A 69 -5.61 -20.04 24.71
CA PRO A 69 -5.85 -20.89 23.55
C PRO A 69 -5.14 -20.42 22.27
N MET A 70 -5.02 -19.10 22.07
CA MET A 70 -4.34 -18.55 20.90
C MET A 70 -2.81 -18.68 21.01
N ILE A 71 -2.24 -18.58 22.22
CA ILE A 71 -0.81 -18.82 22.46
C ILE A 71 -0.49 -20.30 22.24
N GLU A 72 -1.32 -21.20 22.77
CA GLU A 72 -1.13 -22.65 22.58
C GLU A 72 -1.26 -23.04 21.10
N PHE A 73 -2.20 -22.44 20.38
CA PHE A 73 -2.30 -22.60 18.93
C PHE A 73 -1.06 -22.09 18.20
N ALA A 74 -0.54 -20.90 18.55
CA ALA A 74 0.69 -20.39 17.95
C ALA A 74 1.88 -21.34 18.18
N ARG A 75 2.03 -21.88 19.40
CA ARG A 75 3.09 -22.88 19.70
C ARG A 75 2.98 -24.14 18.86
N SER A 76 1.77 -24.63 18.61
CA SER A 76 1.57 -25.88 17.88
C SER A 76 1.95 -25.76 16.39
N VAL A 77 1.94 -24.54 15.84
CA VAL A 77 2.24 -24.28 14.42
C VAL A 77 3.59 -23.61 14.18
N ASP A 78 4.19 -22.95 15.18
CA ASP A 78 5.40 -22.12 14.99
C ASP A 78 6.59 -22.94 14.48
N ALA A 79 6.90 -24.08 15.10
CA ALA A 79 8.02 -24.93 14.69
C ALA A 79 7.90 -25.43 13.23
N PRO A 80 6.79 -26.06 12.78
CA PRO A 80 6.64 -26.46 11.39
C PRO A 80 6.60 -25.26 10.43
N ALA A 81 5.98 -24.14 10.80
CA ALA A 81 5.99 -22.92 9.98
C ALA A 81 7.41 -22.38 9.77
N ARG A 82 8.23 -22.33 10.84
CA ARG A 82 9.64 -21.91 10.75
C ARG A 82 10.48 -22.88 9.94
N ALA A 83 10.22 -24.18 10.02
CA ALA A 83 10.93 -25.16 9.21
C ALA A 83 10.67 -24.95 7.70
N VAL A 84 9.42 -24.68 7.31
CA VAL A 84 9.06 -24.33 5.93
C VAL A 84 9.74 -23.04 5.49
N ARG A 85 9.69 -22.00 6.34
CA ARG A 85 10.34 -20.71 6.08
C ARG A 85 11.85 -20.88 5.87
N LYS A 86 12.53 -21.56 6.80
CA LYS A 86 13.98 -21.80 6.73
C LYS A 86 14.38 -22.52 5.44
N ARG A 87 13.62 -23.56 5.04
CA ARG A 87 13.86 -24.26 3.78
C ARG A 87 13.74 -23.33 2.58
N TYR A 88 12.71 -22.48 2.55
CA TYR A 88 12.54 -21.50 1.47
C TYR A 88 13.69 -20.49 1.43
N GLU A 89 14.08 -19.94 2.58
CA GLU A 89 15.21 -19.00 2.70
C GLU A 89 16.53 -19.66 2.22
N ASP A 90 16.81 -20.89 2.64
CA ASP A 90 18.07 -21.58 2.30
C ASP A 90 18.12 -22.12 0.86
N GLU A 91 17.03 -22.75 0.40
CA GLU A 91 17.03 -23.53 -0.85
C GLU A 91 16.50 -22.73 -2.06
N VAL A 92 15.78 -21.62 -1.82
CA VAL A 92 15.19 -20.80 -2.88
C VAL A 92 15.72 -19.37 -2.85
N GLU A 93 15.52 -18.64 -1.75
CA GLU A 93 15.87 -17.22 -1.68
C GLU A 93 17.39 -17.00 -1.81
N ALA A 94 18.20 -17.64 -0.96
CA ALA A 94 19.65 -17.50 -0.98
C ALA A 94 20.31 -17.81 -2.34
N PRO A 95 20.01 -18.92 -3.04
CA PRO A 95 20.60 -19.17 -4.36
C PRO A 95 20.05 -18.22 -5.45
N VAL A 96 18.78 -17.80 -5.37
CA VAL A 96 18.21 -16.80 -6.29
C VAL A 96 18.93 -15.46 -6.13
N ASP A 97 19.14 -14.98 -4.90
CA ASP A 97 19.85 -13.73 -4.62
C ASP A 97 21.29 -13.76 -5.13
N ALA A 98 22.02 -14.84 -4.84
CA ALA A 98 23.39 -15.01 -5.32
C ALA A 98 23.48 -15.04 -6.85
N ALA A 99 22.47 -15.61 -7.53
CA ALA A 99 22.39 -15.60 -8.99
C ALA A 99 22.00 -14.21 -9.54
N ALA A 100 21.02 -13.55 -8.92
CA ALA A 100 20.58 -12.20 -9.28
C ALA A 100 21.73 -11.20 -9.18
N GLU A 101 22.56 -11.28 -8.12
CA GLU A 101 23.74 -10.43 -7.95
C GLU A 101 24.78 -10.64 -9.08
N LYS A 102 24.97 -11.88 -9.55
CA LYS A 102 25.85 -12.17 -10.71
C LYS A 102 25.29 -11.57 -11.99
N ILE A 103 23.97 -11.67 -12.22
CA ILE A 103 23.30 -11.06 -13.38
C ILE A 103 23.40 -9.53 -13.31
N ALA A 104 23.16 -8.93 -12.14
CA ALA A 104 23.28 -7.49 -11.91
C ALA A 104 24.71 -6.99 -12.21
N ARG A 105 25.75 -7.69 -11.74
CA ARG A 105 27.15 -7.37 -12.09
C ARG A 105 27.46 -7.49 -13.58
N ALA A 106 26.85 -8.45 -14.27
CA ALA A 106 27.02 -8.59 -15.72
C ALA A 106 26.34 -7.42 -16.46
N ARG A 107 25.10 -7.09 -16.08
CA ARG A 107 24.37 -5.94 -16.62
C ARG A 107 25.12 -4.62 -16.37
N PHE A 108 25.64 -4.41 -15.16
CA PHE A 108 26.41 -3.21 -14.84
C PHE A 108 27.70 -3.10 -15.67
N ARG A 109 28.39 -4.21 -15.95
CA ARG A 109 29.57 -4.21 -16.85
C ARG A 109 29.22 -3.83 -18.29
N VAL A 110 28.01 -4.14 -18.76
CA VAL A 110 27.56 -3.86 -20.14
C VAL A 110 26.96 -2.45 -20.25
N TYR A 111 26.07 -2.08 -19.33
CA TYR A 111 25.26 -0.86 -19.42
C TYR A 111 25.78 0.27 -18.54
N GLY A 112 26.70 0.00 -17.61
CA GLY A 112 27.15 0.96 -16.62
C GLY A 112 25.99 1.49 -15.78
N THR A 113 25.94 2.80 -15.63
CA THR A 113 24.89 3.53 -14.88
C THR A 113 23.76 4.04 -15.77
N SER A 114 23.67 3.59 -17.02
CA SER A 114 22.58 4.01 -17.92
C SER A 114 21.24 3.38 -17.58
N VAL A 115 21.24 2.28 -16.82
CA VAL A 115 20.04 1.62 -16.27
C VAL A 115 20.05 1.82 -14.75
N PRO A 116 19.01 2.42 -14.16
CA PRO A 116 18.94 2.58 -12.71
C PRO A 116 18.78 1.21 -12.02
N PRO A 117 19.25 1.06 -10.77
CA PRO A 117 18.96 -0.13 -9.98
C PRO A 117 17.48 -0.15 -9.56
N ASP A 118 16.95 -1.34 -9.28
CA ASP A 118 15.59 -1.50 -8.75
C ASP A 118 15.36 -0.71 -7.46
N ALA A 119 14.11 -0.36 -7.17
CA ALA A 119 13.73 0.36 -5.96
C ALA A 119 13.98 -0.52 -4.71
N THR A 120 14.62 0.05 -3.68
CA THR A 120 15.00 -0.67 -2.45
C THR A 120 14.65 0.11 -1.18
N PHE A 121 13.56 0.89 -1.20
CA PHE A 121 13.21 1.84 -0.13
C PHE A 121 14.33 2.84 0.21
N THR A 122 15.16 3.16 -0.78
CA THR A 122 16.18 4.20 -0.72
C THR A 122 15.74 5.41 -1.53
N LEU A 123 16.26 6.59 -1.20
CA LEU A 123 15.94 7.82 -1.92
C LEU A 123 16.32 7.69 -3.41
N ARG A 124 15.39 8.04 -4.30
CA ARG A 124 15.61 8.14 -5.75
C ARG A 124 15.10 9.48 -6.26
N LEU A 125 15.73 9.96 -7.33
CA LEU A 125 15.26 11.12 -8.08
C LEU A 125 14.83 10.65 -9.46
N ASN A 126 13.65 11.09 -9.88
CA ASN A 126 13.11 10.82 -11.18
C ASN A 126 12.77 12.16 -11.85
N VAL A 127 13.23 12.35 -13.08
CA VAL A 127 12.95 13.55 -13.87
C VAL A 127 11.96 13.19 -14.96
N GLY A 128 10.88 13.97 -15.03
CA GLY A 128 9.80 13.77 -15.98
C GLY A 128 9.15 15.10 -16.35
N THR A 129 8.13 15.02 -17.19
CA THR A 129 7.36 16.18 -17.64
C THR A 129 5.88 15.95 -17.39
N VAL A 130 5.14 17.03 -17.19
CA VAL A 130 3.67 16.98 -17.23
C VAL A 130 3.24 16.48 -18.61
N GLN A 131 2.52 15.37 -18.65
CA GLN A 131 2.22 14.68 -19.90
C GLN A 131 0.94 13.86 -19.79
N GLY A 132 0.07 14.03 -20.80
CA GLY A 132 -1.11 13.20 -21.03
C GLY A 132 -0.75 11.87 -21.68
N TRP A 133 -1.73 11.05 -22.05
CA TRP A 133 -1.48 9.83 -22.82
C TRP A 133 -2.67 9.53 -23.71
N LYS A 134 -2.53 8.53 -24.59
CA LYS A 134 -3.62 8.08 -25.44
C LYS A 134 -4.25 6.82 -24.87
N GLU A 135 -5.53 6.89 -24.52
CA GLU A 135 -6.32 5.77 -24.03
C GLU A 135 -7.36 5.39 -25.08
N ASP A 136 -7.33 4.15 -25.56
CA ASP A 136 -8.30 3.64 -26.54
C ASP A 136 -8.55 4.58 -27.73
N GLY A 137 -7.47 5.16 -28.27
CA GLY A 137 -7.58 6.07 -29.41
C GLY A 137 -7.84 7.54 -29.06
N HIS A 138 -8.11 7.87 -27.80
CA HIS A 138 -8.47 9.21 -27.33
C HIS A 138 -7.35 9.84 -26.52
N GLU A 139 -7.12 11.14 -26.72
CA GLU A 139 -6.17 11.89 -25.91
C GLU A 139 -6.74 12.11 -24.50
N VAL A 140 -5.94 11.78 -23.48
CA VAL A 140 -6.18 12.10 -22.09
C VAL A 140 -5.27 13.24 -21.70
N GLU A 141 -5.88 14.39 -21.40
CA GLU A 141 -5.17 15.60 -21.02
C GLU A 141 -4.44 15.44 -19.68
N PRO A 142 -3.28 16.10 -19.50
CA PRO A 142 -2.47 15.95 -18.29
C PRO A 142 -3.04 16.60 -17.03
N PHE A 143 -4.14 17.34 -17.11
CA PHE A 143 -4.73 18.05 -15.97
C PHE A 143 -6.22 17.77 -15.87
N THR A 144 -6.68 17.55 -14.65
CA THR A 144 -8.10 17.62 -14.29
C THR A 144 -8.44 18.96 -13.63
N ARG A 145 -9.73 19.25 -13.50
CA ARG A 145 -10.23 20.51 -12.93
C ARG A 145 -11.29 20.23 -11.87
N LEU A 146 -11.45 21.14 -10.93
CA LEU A 146 -12.42 21.03 -9.84
C LEU A 146 -13.87 20.85 -10.30
N ALA A 147 -14.24 21.36 -11.47
CA ALA A 147 -15.53 21.05 -12.09
C ALA A 147 -15.82 19.54 -12.16
N ARG A 148 -14.81 18.71 -12.49
CA ARG A 148 -14.97 17.25 -12.67
C ARG A 148 -15.38 16.52 -11.40
N LEU A 149 -15.01 17.02 -10.22
CA LEU A 149 -15.48 16.48 -8.94
C LEU A 149 -17.01 16.50 -8.87
N PHE A 150 -17.62 17.63 -9.24
CA PHE A 150 -19.06 17.84 -9.17
C PHE A 150 -19.80 17.17 -10.33
N GLU A 151 -19.19 17.10 -11.52
CA GLU A 151 -19.76 16.38 -12.67
C GLU A 151 -19.85 14.86 -12.42
N ARG A 152 -18.94 14.30 -11.60
CA ARG A 152 -18.92 12.87 -11.27
C ARG A 152 -19.73 12.51 -10.02
N ALA A 153 -20.28 13.49 -9.31
CA ALA A 153 -20.97 13.25 -8.05
C ALA A 153 -22.25 12.43 -8.25
N THR A 154 -22.40 11.36 -7.48
CA THR A 154 -23.62 10.51 -7.49
C THR A 154 -24.44 10.65 -6.22
N GLY A 155 -23.88 11.30 -5.19
CA GLY A 155 -24.47 11.38 -3.85
C GLY A 155 -24.27 10.13 -3.00
N GLN A 156 -23.58 9.11 -3.52
CA GLN A 156 -23.27 7.85 -2.81
C GLN A 156 -21.78 7.54 -2.88
N GLU A 157 -21.26 6.84 -1.86
CA GLU A 157 -19.88 6.36 -1.86
C GLU A 157 -19.58 5.51 -3.11
N PRO A 158 -18.40 5.65 -3.75
CA PRO A 158 -17.28 6.54 -3.40
C PRO A 158 -17.35 7.94 -4.04
N PHE A 159 -18.44 8.28 -4.74
CA PHE A 159 -18.63 9.56 -5.45
C PHE A 159 -19.57 10.53 -4.72
N ARG A 160 -19.65 10.42 -3.39
CA ARG A 160 -20.37 11.37 -2.54
C ARG A 160 -19.47 12.55 -2.23
N ILE A 161 -19.89 13.76 -2.59
CA ILE A 161 -19.18 14.98 -2.18
C ILE A 161 -19.47 15.25 -0.70
N PRO A 162 -18.44 15.48 0.14
CA PRO A 162 -18.65 15.85 1.53
C PRO A 162 -19.41 17.18 1.69
N ASP A 163 -20.26 17.26 2.73
CA ASP A 163 -21.07 18.45 3.00
C ASP A 163 -20.23 19.73 3.15
N SER A 164 -18.99 19.62 3.65
CA SER A 164 -18.06 20.75 3.75
C SER A 164 -17.78 21.41 2.40
N TRP A 165 -17.63 20.64 1.33
CA TRP A 165 -17.42 21.13 -0.02
C TRP A 165 -18.71 21.66 -0.65
N LEU A 166 -19.85 20.99 -0.42
CA LEU A 166 -21.15 21.43 -0.94
C LEU A 166 -21.56 22.81 -0.41
N ARG A 167 -21.31 23.08 0.88
CA ARG A 167 -21.64 24.38 1.51
C ARG A 167 -20.95 25.56 0.84
N VAL A 168 -19.76 25.35 0.26
CA VAL A 168 -18.94 26.41 -0.35
C VAL A 168 -18.87 26.29 -1.87
N GLN A 169 -19.64 25.38 -2.47
CA GLN A 169 -19.60 25.07 -3.90
C GLN A 169 -19.70 26.30 -4.81
N GLY A 170 -20.51 27.30 -4.42
CA GLY A 170 -20.67 28.55 -5.18
C GLY A 170 -19.48 29.50 -5.12
N ALA A 171 -18.59 29.33 -4.13
CA ALA A 171 -17.38 30.13 -3.95
C ALA A 171 -16.11 29.47 -4.53
N LEU A 172 -16.19 28.19 -4.89
CA LEU A 172 -15.07 27.45 -5.47
C LEU A 172 -14.84 27.84 -6.93
N ASP A 173 -13.58 28.04 -7.31
CA ASP A 173 -13.20 28.23 -8.71
C ASP A 173 -13.18 26.88 -9.44
N ARG A 174 -14.14 26.71 -10.36
CA ARG A 174 -14.36 25.48 -11.13
C ARG A 174 -13.19 25.12 -12.03
N GLU A 175 -12.38 26.09 -12.41
CA GLU A 175 -11.22 25.90 -13.29
C GLU A 175 -9.94 25.52 -12.54
N THR A 176 -9.97 25.56 -11.20
CA THR A 176 -8.85 25.14 -10.33
C THR A 176 -8.36 23.76 -10.76
N ARG A 177 -7.07 23.66 -11.09
CA ARG A 177 -6.42 22.38 -11.39
C ARG A 177 -6.52 21.47 -10.17
N PHE A 178 -6.94 20.24 -10.40
CA PHE A 178 -7.14 19.27 -9.33
C PHE A 178 -6.00 18.27 -9.28
N ASP A 179 -5.93 17.38 -10.26
CA ASP A 179 -4.83 16.43 -10.41
C ASP A 179 -4.06 16.71 -11.69
N LEU A 180 -2.83 16.20 -11.75
CA LEU A 180 -1.99 16.21 -12.91
C LEU A 180 -1.33 14.86 -13.15
N SER A 181 -1.04 14.54 -14.42
CA SER A 181 -0.25 13.39 -14.81
C SER A 181 1.12 13.78 -15.37
N THR A 182 2.10 12.90 -15.13
CA THR A 182 3.49 13.11 -15.55
C THR A 182 4.09 11.83 -16.12
N SER A 183 5.19 11.95 -16.86
CA SER A 183 6.01 10.83 -17.34
C SER A 183 7.01 10.30 -16.31
N ASN A 184 6.88 10.69 -15.04
CA ASN A 184 7.72 10.14 -13.98
C ASN A 184 7.44 8.64 -13.80
N ASP A 185 8.51 7.88 -13.56
CA ASP A 185 8.45 6.45 -13.23
C ASP A 185 8.42 6.28 -11.71
N ILE A 186 7.31 5.73 -11.22
CA ILE A 186 7.01 5.58 -9.80
C ILE A 186 6.55 4.15 -9.50
N VAL A 187 6.71 3.75 -8.24
CA VAL A 187 6.19 2.49 -7.70
C VAL A 187 5.72 2.70 -6.26
N GLY A 188 5.21 1.66 -5.61
CA GLY A 188 4.86 1.68 -4.20
C GLY A 188 6.00 2.25 -3.34
N GLY A 189 5.67 3.23 -2.50
CA GLY A 189 6.63 4.02 -1.71
C GLY A 189 6.82 5.46 -2.19
N ASN A 190 6.39 5.79 -3.41
CA ASN A 190 6.45 7.17 -3.92
C ASN A 190 5.28 8.05 -3.47
N SER A 191 4.17 7.51 -2.94
CA SER A 191 3.03 8.32 -2.47
C SER A 191 3.48 9.35 -1.43
N GLY A 192 3.12 10.62 -1.65
CA GLY A 192 3.57 11.79 -0.89
C GLY A 192 4.84 12.46 -1.42
N SER A 193 5.50 11.92 -2.46
CA SER A 193 6.71 12.53 -3.03
C SER A 193 6.42 13.91 -3.63
N PRO A 194 7.27 14.92 -3.39
CA PRO A 194 7.10 16.23 -3.99
C PRO A 194 7.51 16.25 -5.46
N LEU A 195 6.65 16.79 -6.31
CA LEU A 195 7.03 17.22 -7.65
C LEU A 195 7.65 18.61 -7.53
N ILE A 196 8.90 18.75 -7.98
CA ILE A 196 9.65 20.00 -7.93
C ILE A 196 9.94 20.46 -9.35
N ASP A 197 9.63 21.72 -9.67
CA ASP A 197 9.94 22.30 -10.97
C ASP A 197 11.41 22.74 -11.09
N THR A 198 11.80 23.20 -12.28
CA THR A 198 13.17 23.67 -12.56
C THR A 198 13.59 24.90 -11.75
N GLY A 199 12.64 25.58 -11.11
CA GLY A 199 12.88 26.70 -10.19
C GLY A 199 12.93 26.28 -8.72
N GLY A 200 12.85 24.99 -8.40
CA GLY A 200 12.87 24.49 -7.02
C GLY A 200 11.54 24.64 -6.29
N ARG A 201 10.43 24.86 -7.00
CA ARG A 201 9.10 25.06 -6.39
C ARG A 201 8.31 23.75 -6.38
N LEU A 202 7.54 23.53 -5.30
CA LEU A 202 6.57 22.44 -5.23
C LEU A 202 5.43 22.70 -6.22
N VAL A 203 5.25 21.77 -7.16
CA VAL A 203 4.23 21.83 -8.22
C VAL A 203 3.28 20.62 -8.22
N GLY A 204 3.41 19.73 -7.23
CA GLY A 204 2.48 18.62 -7.02
C GLY A 204 2.95 17.69 -5.92
N LEU A 205 2.03 16.83 -5.46
CA LEU A 205 2.32 15.73 -4.55
C LEU A 205 1.85 14.44 -5.18
N MET A 206 2.78 13.51 -5.39
CA MET A 206 2.49 12.21 -5.98
C MET A 206 1.55 11.41 -5.09
N PHE A 207 0.57 10.71 -5.66
CA PHE A 207 -0.28 9.81 -4.87
C PHE A 207 -0.55 8.46 -5.53
N ASP A 208 -0.54 8.38 -6.86
CA ASP A 208 -0.86 7.15 -7.58
C ASP A 208 -0.23 7.13 -8.98
N GLY A 209 -0.47 6.07 -9.74
CA GLY A 209 -0.25 6.00 -11.19
C GLY A 209 -1.51 5.59 -11.95
N ASN A 210 -1.51 5.70 -13.27
CA ASN A 210 -2.62 5.21 -14.09
C ASN A 210 -2.64 3.68 -14.17
N ILE A 211 -3.69 3.09 -14.75
CA ILE A 211 -3.85 1.62 -14.81
C ILE A 211 -2.65 0.92 -15.47
N HIS A 212 -2.02 1.56 -16.46
CA HIS A 212 -0.85 1.04 -17.17
C HIS A 212 0.39 0.98 -16.28
N SER A 213 0.47 1.81 -15.22
CA SER A 213 1.59 1.80 -14.29
C SER A 213 1.62 0.60 -13.35
N ILE A 214 0.57 -0.23 -13.30
CA ILE A 214 0.54 -1.46 -12.49
C ILE A 214 1.65 -2.43 -12.92
N ALA A 215 1.97 -2.47 -14.22
CA ALA A 215 3.08 -3.26 -14.74
C ALA A 215 4.47 -2.62 -14.48
N GLY A 216 4.52 -1.40 -13.93
CA GLY A 216 5.72 -0.60 -13.69
C GLY A 216 6.79 -1.29 -12.86
N SER A 217 6.40 -2.20 -11.96
CA SER A 217 7.34 -3.03 -11.18
C SER A 217 8.20 -3.97 -12.04
N PHE A 218 7.79 -4.22 -13.29
CA PHE A 218 8.49 -5.09 -14.23
C PHE A 218 8.94 -4.35 -15.49
N TRP A 219 8.12 -3.42 -15.98
CA TRP A 219 8.36 -2.69 -17.22
C TRP A 219 7.69 -1.31 -17.20
N PHE A 220 8.43 -0.30 -17.63
CA PHE A 220 7.92 1.05 -17.84
C PHE A 220 7.68 1.31 -19.33
N ASP A 221 6.43 1.52 -19.71
CA ASP A 221 6.06 1.96 -21.06
C ASP A 221 5.98 3.50 -21.11
N PRO A 222 6.89 4.18 -21.81
CA PRO A 222 6.89 5.64 -21.88
C PRO A 222 5.66 6.22 -22.59
N GLU A 223 4.98 5.45 -23.45
CA GLU A 223 3.79 5.93 -24.15
C GLU A 223 2.57 5.93 -23.23
N LEU A 224 2.44 4.93 -22.36
CA LEU A 224 1.24 4.67 -21.57
C LEU A 224 1.38 4.98 -20.08
N ASN A 225 2.52 4.66 -19.44
CA ASN A 225 2.67 4.82 -18.00
C ASN A 225 2.63 6.30 -17.61
N ARG A 226 1.76 6.64 -16.67
CA ARG A 226 1.72 7.98 -16.10
C ARG A 226 1.64 7.92 -14.59
N ALA A 227 2.47 8.72 -13.94
CA ALA A 227 2.34 9.01 -12.53
C ALA A 227 1.31 10.12 -12.32
N VAL A 228 0.54 10.05 -11.24
CA VAL A 228 -0.57 10.95 -10.90
C VAL A 228 -0.28 11.65 -9.58
N ALA A 229 -0.36 12.97 -9.63
CA ALA A 229 -0.15 13.85 -8.50
C ALA A 229 -1.33 14.79 -8.31
N VAL A 230 -1.54 15.25 -7.08
CA VAL A 230 -2.45 16.36 -6.79
C VAL A 230 -1.74 17.68 -7.08
N ASP A 231 -2.43 18.60 -7.77
CA ASP A 231 -1.93 19.95 -8.04
C ASP A 231 -2.06 20.82 -6.76
N PRO A 232 -1.05 21.61 -6.37
CA PRO A 232 -1.13 22.44 -5.18
C PRO A 232 -2.27 23.48 -5.24
N ALA A 233 -2.74 23.84 -6.42
CA ALA A 233 -3.86 24.77 -6.59
C ALA A 233 -5.11 24.30 -5.85
N ILE A 234 -5.50 23.04 -6.00
CA ILE A 234 -6.67 22.51 -5.29
C ILE A 234 -6.42 22.39 -3.78
N MET A 235 -5.19 22.10 -3.37
CA MET A 235 -4.83 22.07 -1.95
C MET A 235 -5.07 23.43 -1.30
N PHE A 236 -4.59 24.51 -1.94
CA PHE A 236 -4.78 25.87 -1.43
C PHE A 236 -6.24 26.34 -1.53
N GLU A 237 -6.96 25.99 -2.59
CA GLU A 237 -8.39 26.28 -2.73
C GLU A 237 -9.20 25.62 -1.60
N ALA A 238 -8.92 24.35 -1.32
CA ALA A 238 -9.56 23.59 -0.25
C ALA A 238 -9.20 24.13 1.14
N LEU A 239 -7.90 24.34 1.43
CA LEU A 239 -7.46 24.91 2.70
C LEU A 239 -8.11 26.27 2.98
N ARG A 240 -8.24 27.12 1.95
CA ARG A 240 -8.81 28.47 2.10
C ARG A 240 -10.32 28.45 2.25
N LYS A 241 -11.03 27.76 1.36
CA LYS A 241 -12.49 27.91 1.23
C LYS A 241 -13.27 26.79 1.90
N VAL A 242 -12.74 25.56 1.90
CA VAL A 242 -13.44 24.39 2.45
C VAL A 242 -13.12 24.20 3.93
N TYR A 243 -11.83 24.24 4.28
CA TYR A 243 -11.35 23.91 5.62
C TYR A 243 -11.03 25.13 6.48
N GLN A 244 -10.94 26.33 5.88
CA GLN A 244 -10.63 27.59 6.58
C GLN A 244 -9.36 27.47 7.46
N ALA A 245 -8.32 26.85 6.90
CA ALA A 245 -7.07 26.52 7.59
C ALA A 245 -6.07 27.69 7.54
N ASP A 246 -6.48 28.87 8.00
CA ASP A 246 -5.71 30.11 7.88
C ASP A 246 -4.31 30.04 8.52
N GLY A 247 -4.17 29.30 9.63
CA GLY A 247 -2.88 29.09 10.28
C GLY A 247 -1.86 28.36 9.40
N LEU A 248 -2.28 27.27 8.74
CA LEU A 248 -1.44 26.51 7.82
C LEU A 248 -1.11 27.32 6.57
N LEU A 249 -2.10 28.04 6.05
CA LEU A 249 -1.92 28.95 4.92
C LEU A 249 -0.88 30.04 5.22
N ALA A 250 -0.91 30.61 6.43
CA ALA A 250 0.08 31.57 6.89
C ALA A 250 1.48 30.96 7.01
N GLU A 251 1.60 29.76 7.56
CA GLU A 251 2.88 29.02 7.66
C GLU A 251 3.48 28.70 6.28
N LEU A 252 2.62 28.36 5.32
CA LEU A 252 3.02 28.10 3.92
C LEU A 252 3.27 29.38 3.10
N GLY A 253 3.18 30.56 3.70
CA GLY A 253 3.42 31.85 3.02
C GLY A 253 2.35 32.19 1.98
N ARG A 254 1.11 31.79 2.22
CA ARG A 254 -0.06 31.98 1.33
C ARG A 254 -1.21 32.58 2.14
N ARG A 255 -1.23 33.90 2.34
CA ARG A 255 -2.42 34.59 2.89
C ARG A 255 -3.54 34.66 1.86
#